data_AF-A0A9P4JQX2-F1
#
_entry.id   AF-A0A9P4JQX2-F1
#
_cell.length_a   1.000
_cell.length_b   1.000
_cell.length_c   1.000
_cell.angle_alpha   90.00
_cell.angle_beta   90.00
_cell.angle_gamma   90.00
#
_symmetry.space_group_name_H-M   'P 1'
#
loop_
_entity.id
_entity.type
_entity.pdbx_description
1 polymer ?
#
loop_
_entity_poly.entity_id
_entity_poly.type
_entity_poly.pdbx_seq_one_letter_code
_entity_poly.pdbx_strand_id
1 'polypeptide(L)'
;MAATSTVLAGSGEPDMVLIGELLEEIARHPPAVYARKLLIEHYISVGWLDAARENVDEVKKHTPNDLDVKEWQKMLKKKSDPKPQAIVKPVSTPKPVPVPRPAVLNEPSAAPAKLPADLDVARDDLSTGYKSLQKKAGTLLSNLSHLKYLSKKQGRPLSANISKREAITSGELQKTTSEGNPPGSARSVVRKIQLNPNTPLEVIITDMEDMMKWLRAKNANAHNDTIREALVKRVQALESAFPDNLKMYPEVALMHIEHEHLGKVYVTDETMLGDKVSDILRENFWVTEDNYAWDMEELAQAITANGGIMRNPLSRQMFTPKDIRGIVAHPAGKQLAALQLEQHELSKGIRPGTVDQMEKLAATILEDQSTDSLPSRYAVDEFLAYCATLPEAEQKAIEGLRCPARDSHTGQAYDFTIGEAVRDAKGNRVCFHKTGDFIKQAAFYLRQNRGVPPDPDGKCVVM
;
A
#
# COMPACT_ATOMS: atom_id res chain seq x y z
N MET A 1 12.12 -51.81 -10.88
CA MET A 1 13.50 -51.48 -10.45
C MET A 1 13.37 -50.51 -9.29
N ALA A 2 13.80 -50.91 -8.09
CA ALA A 2 13.65 -50.11 -6.88
C ALA A 2 14.84 -49.15 -6.76
N ALA A 3 14.57 -47.85 -6.79
CA ALA A 3 15.52 -46.82 -6.42
C ALA A 3 15.27 -46.43 -4.96
N THR A 4 16.16 -46.86 -4.08
CA THR A 4 16.22 -46.40 -2.68
C THR A 4 16.72 -44.96 -2.66
N SER A 5 15.79 -44.01 -2.56
CA SER A 5 16.12 -42.61 -2.29
C SER A 5 16.59 -42.46 -0.85
N THR A 6 17.78 -41.91 -0.69
CA THR A 6 18.44 -41.73 0.59
C THR A 6 17.92 -40.43 1.20
N VAL A 7 17.19 -40.52 2.31
CA VAL A 7 16.60 -39.38 3.01
C VAL A 7 17.72 -38.54 3.63
N LEU A 8 18.16 -37.51 2.92
CA LEU A 8 18.87 -36.38 3.51
C LEU A 8 17.83 -35.57 4.29
N ALA A 9 18.10 -35.36 5.58
CA ALA A 9 17.33 -34.47 6.44
C ALA A 9 17.51 -33.02 5.95
N GLY A 10 16.74 -32.64 4.93
CA GLY A 10 16.77 -31.36 4.25
C GLY A 10 15.88 -30.33 4.92
N SER A 11 16.25 -29.05 4.73
CA SER A 11 15.52 -27.84 5.12
C SER A 11 14.02 -28.02 5.08
N GLY A 12 13.31 -27.67 6.16
CA GLY A 12 11.85 -27.74 6.28
C GLY A 12 11.08 -26.77 5.36
N GLU A 13 11.64 -26.45 4.19
CA GLU A 13 11.01 -25.65 3.16
C GLU A 13 10.39 -26.57 2.10
N PRO A 14 9.15 -26.30 1.67
CA PRO A 14 8.48 -27.11 0.65
C PRO A 14 9.14 -26.93 -0.71
N ASP A 15 9.41 -28.05 -1.39
CA ASP A 15 9.71 -28.04 -2.82
C ASP A 15 8.45 -27.64 -3.61
N MET A 16 8.37 -26.35 -3.96
CA MET A 16 7.23 -25.79 -4.68
C MET A 16 7.15 -26.27 -6.13
N VAL A 17 8.27 -26.70 -6.73
CA VAL A 17 8.31 -27.24 -8.09
C VAL A 17 7.63 -28.62 -8.11
N LEU A 18 8.03 -29.50 -7.19
CA LEU A 18 7.41 -30.82 -7.04
C LEU A 18 5.92 -30.72 -6.73
N ILE A 19 5.52 -29.80 -5.85
CA ILE A 19 4.09 -29.56 -5.54
C ILE A 19 3.33 -29.13 -6.81
N GLY A 20 3.89 -28.22 -7.60
CA GLY A 20 3.30 -27.75 -8.86
C GLY A 20 3.09 -28.88 -9.87
N GLU A 21 4.12 -29.70 -10.09
CA GLU A 21 4.06 -30.85 -11.01
C GLU A 21 3.02 -31.88 -10.59
N LEU A 22 2.97 -32.22 -9.29
CA LEU A 22 2.00 -33.18 -8.76
C LEU A 22 0.56 -32.66 -8.85
N LEU A 23 0.33 -31.37 -8.58
CA LEU A 23 -0.99 -30.75 -8.72
C LEU A 23 -1.44 -30.69 -10.18
N GLU A 24 -0.53 -30.41 -11.12
CA GLU A 24 -0.82 -30.43 -12.54
C GLU A 24 -1.19 -31.85 -13.01
N GLU A 25 -0.45 -32.87 -12.57
CA GLU A 25 -0.76 -34.27 -12.87
C GLU A 25 -2.12 -34.70 -12.30
N ILE A 26 -2.46 -34.24 -11.09
CA ILE A 26 -3.78 -34.46 -10.48
C ILE A 26 -4.90 -33.81 -11.31
N ALA A 27 -4.66 -32.60 -11.84
CA ALA A 27 -5.62 -31.89 -12.66
C ALA A 27 -5.83 -32.55 -14.02
N ARG A 28 -4.75 -33.06 -14.64
CA ARG A 28 -4.81 -33.77 -15.94
C ARG A 28 -5.47 -35.13 -15.83
N HIS A 29 -5.29 -35.86 -14.72
CA HIS A 29 -5.72 -37.25 -14.60
C HIS A 29 -6.51 -37.60 -13.31
N PRO A 30 -7.68 -37.00 -13.02
CA PRO A 30 -8.46 -37.34 -11.83
C PRO A 30 -8.87 -38.83 -11.81
N PRO A 31 -8.71 -39.56 -10.68
CA PRO A 31 -8.40 -39.06 -9.33
C PRO A 31 -6.89 -38.97 -8.97
N ALA A 32 -5.98 -39.40 -9.85
CA ALA A 32 -4.52 -39.39 -9.68
C ALA A 32 -4.04 -39.84 -8.28
N VAL A 33 -4.50 -41.00 -7.82
CA VAL A 33 -4.26 -41.49 -6.45
C VAL A 33 -2.78 -41.52 -6.09
N TYR A 34 -1.91 -41.93 -7.01
CA TYR A 34 -0.47 -42.02 -6.77
C TYR A 34 0.20 -40.65 -6.60
N ALA A 35 -0.15 -39.67 -7.44
CA ALA A 35 0.35 -38.30 -7.31
C ALA A 35 -0.10 -37.66 -5.98
N ARG A 36 -1.36 -37.90 -5.58
CA ARG A 36 -1.87 -37.48 -4.27
C ARG A 36 -1.13 -38.13 -3.10
N LYS A 37 -0.76 -39.41 -3.21
CA LYS A 37 0.05 -40.10 -2.19
C LYS A 37 1.42 -39.44 -2.01
N LEU A 38 2.13 -39.18 -3.11
CA LEU A 38 3.42 -38.47 -3.06
C LEU A 38 3.29 -37.07 -2.45
N LEU A 39 2.21 -36.35 -2.80
CA LEU A 39 1.94 -35.02 -2.25
C LEU A 39 1.68 -35.06 -0.73
N ILE A 40 0.98 -36.08 -0.24
CA ILE A 40 0.76 -36.30 1.20
C ILE A 40 2.09 -36.54 1.92
N GLU A 41 2.96 -37.41 1.39
CA GLU A 41 4.28 -37.70 1.97
C GLU A 41 5.14 -36.43 2.05
N HIS A 42 5.15 -35.62 0.98
CA HIS A 42 5.86 -34.35 0.95
C HIS A 42 5.33 -33.38 2.01
N TYR A 43 4.02 -33.16 2.09
CA TYR A 43 3.43 -32.28 3.11
C TYR A 43 3.69 -32.73 4.54
N ILE A 44 3.69 -34.05 4.80
CA ILE A 44 4.08 -34.60 6.09
C ILE A 44 5.54 -34.26 6.41
N SER A 45 6.44 -34.41 5.44
CA SER A 45 7.88 -34.16 5.63
C SER A 45 8.20 -32.69 5.95
N VAL A 46 7.44 -31.76 5.36
CA VAL A 46 7.59 -30.30 5.55
C VAL A 46 6.82 -29.80 6.80
N GLY A 47 5.98 -30.63 7.40
CA GLY A 47 5.17 -30.26 8.58
C GLY A 47 3.87 -29.53 8.25
N TRP A 48 3.41 -29.56 7.00
CA TRP A 48 2.15 -28.97 6.54
C TRP A 48 0.98 -29.95 6.75
N LEU A 49 0.70 -30.25 8.02
CA LEU A 49 -0.19 -31.35 8.41
C LEU A 49 -1.65 -31.17 7.99
N ASP A 50 -2.12 -29.92 7.85
CA ASP A 50 -3.49 -29.64 7.45
C ASP A 50 -3.71 -29.93 5.96
N ALA A 51 -2.79 -29.50 5.09
CA ALA A 51 -2.81 -29.82 3.66
C ALA A 51 -2.67 -31.34 3.40
N ALA A 52 -1.83 -32.02 4.20
CA ALA A 52 -1.72 -33.47 4.18
C ALA A 52 -3.05 -34.15 4.55
N ARG A 53 -3.75 -33.63 5.58
CA ARG A 53 -5.03 -34.20 6.05
C ARG A 53 -6.13 -34.11 4.98
N GLU A 54 -6.25 -32.98 4.31
CA GLU A 54 -7.22 -32.78 3.23
C GLU A 54 -6.99 -33.78 2.08
N ASN A 55 -5.73 -33.94 1.66
CA ASN A 55 -5.40 -34.89 0.60
C ASN A 55 -5.60 -36.35 1.02
N VAL A 56 -5.33 -36.71 2.28
CA VAL A 56 -5.64 -38.04 2.82
C VAL A 56 -7.15 -38.33 2.76
N ASP A 57 -8.00 -37.35 3.10
CA ASP A 57 -9.44 -37.52 3.04
C ASP A 57 -9.96 -37.67 1.60
N GLU A 58 -9.36 -36.96 0.63
CA GLU A 58 -9.67 -37.16 -0.80
C GLU A 58 -9.25 -38.55 -1.30
N VAL A 59 -8.02 -38.99 -1.01
CA VAL A 59 -7.55 -40.33 -1.41
C VAL A 59 -8.42 -41.43 -0.78
N LYS A 60 -8.85 -41.24 0.49
CA LYS A 60 -9.73 -42.19 1.19
C LYS A 60 -11.08 -42.38 0.50
N LYS A 61 -11.63 -41.37 -0.19
CA LYS A 61 -12.88 -41.53 -0.96
C LYS A 61 -12.72 -42.52 -2.10
N HIS A 62 -11.55 -42.56 -2.74
CA HIS A 62 -11.27 -43.41 -3.89
C HIS A 62 -10.71 -44.78 -3.50
N THR A 63 -9.89 -44.86 -2.45
CA THR A 63 -9.21 -46.09 -2.01
C THR A 63 -9.30 -46.26 -0.48
N PRO A 64 -10.49 -46.59 0.07
CA PRO A 64 -10.71 -46.62 1.53
C PRO A 64 -9.96 -47.74 2.26
N ASN A 65 -9.53 -48.78 1.54
CA ASN A 65 -8.85 -49.94 2.11
C ASN A 65 -7.32 -49.88 2.05
N ASP A 66 -6.78 -48.81 1.45
CA ASP A 66 -5.35 -48.61 1.29
C ASP A 66 -4.64 -48.52 2.67
N LEU A 67 -3.52 -49.23 2.82
CA LEU A 67 -2.79 -49.33 4.08
C LEU A 67 -2.12 -48.00 4.42
N ASP A 68 -1.51 -47.33 3.45
CA ASP A 68 -0.79 -46.07 3.65
C ASP A 68 -1.74 -44.98 4.14
N VAL A 69 -2.94 -44.92 3.55
CA VAL A 69 -3.99 -43.96 3.92
C VAL A 69 -4.45 -44.16 5.36
N LYS A 70 -4.56 -45.41 5.81
CA LYS A 70 -4.92 -45.75 7.21
C LYS A 70 -3.80 -45.35 8.17
N GLU A 71 -2.55 -45.55 7.79
CA GLU A 71 -1.38 -45.18 8.59
C GLU A 71 -1.25 -43.66 8.73
N TRP A 72 -1.32 -42.91 7.63
CA TRP A 72 -1.30 -41.45 7.65
C TRP A 72 -2.48 -40.88 8.42
N GLN A 73 -3.68 -41.44 8.26
CA GLN A 73 -4.84 -41.01 9.04
C GLN A 73 -4.64 -41.25 10.55
N LYS A 74 -3.98 -42.34 10.95
CA LYS A 74 -3.64 -42.59 12.36
C LYS A 74 -2.57 -41.62 12.86
N MET A 75 -1.56 -41.33 12.04
CA MET A 75 -0.49 -40.39 12.36
C MET A 75 -1.00 -38.96 12.52
N LEU A 76 -1.78 -38.46 11.55
CA LEU A 76 -2.33 -37.10 11.54
C LEU A 76 -3.46 -36.87 12.57
N LYS A 77 -4.07 -37.95 13.09
CA LYS A 77 -5.04 -37.91 14.21
C LYS A 77 -4.38 -37.94 15.58
N LYS A 78 -3.10 -38.30 15.67
CA LYS A 78 -2.36 -38.27 16.93
C LYS A 78 -2.13 -36.80 17.29
N LYS A 79 -3.10 -36.23 18.02
CA LYS A 79 -3.14 -34.84 18.47
C LYS A 79 -1.75 -34.35 18.85
N SER A 80 -1.32 -33.23 18.27
CA SER A 80 -0.35 -32.35 18.91
C SER A 80 -0.83 -32.10 20.33
N ASP A 81 -0.06 -32.51 21.34
CA ASP A 81 -0.38 -32.23 22.73
C ASP A 81 -0.63 -30.71 22.88
N PRO A 82 -1.69 -30.32 23.61
CA PRO A 82 -2.02 -28.91 23.75
C PRO A 82 -0.85 -28.18 24.42
N LYS A 83 -0.26 -27.21 23.70
CA LYS A 83 0.58 -26.19 24.33
C LYS A 83 -0.14 -25.64 25.56
N PRO A 84 0.54 -25.42 26.71
CA PRO A 84 -0.12 -25.02 27.94
C PRO A 84 -0.92 -23.72 27.72
N GLN A 85 -2.24 -23.82 27.79
CA GLN A 85 -3.10 -22.66 27.82
C GLN A 85 -2.90 -21.96 29.16
N ALA A 86 -2.46 -20.70 29.11
CA ALA A 86 -2.45 -19.81 30.25
C ALA A 86 -3.88 -19.67 30.79
N ILE A 87 -4.07 -20.11 32.03
CA ILE A 87 -5.33 -20.03 32.77
C ILE A 87 -5.63 -18.55 33.02
N VAL A 88 -6.53 -17.96 32.23
CA VAL A 88 -7.14 -16.67 32.55
C VAL A 88 -8.40 -16.96 33.36
N LYS A 89 -8.34 -16.64 34.66
CA LYS A 89 -9.50 -16.68 35.57
C LYS A 89 -10.49 -15.56 35.20
N PRO A 90 -11.80 -15.80 35.21
CA PRO A 90 -12.79 -14.74 35.08
C PRO A 90 -12.91 -13.98 36.41
N VAL A 91 -12.47 -12.72 36.43
CA VAL A 91 -12.77 -11.79 37.51
C VAL A 91 -14.13 -11.16 37.25
N SER A 92 -15.13 -11.58 38.02
CA SER A 92 -16.42 -10.92 38.15
C SER A 92 -16.22 -9.58 38.86
N THR A 93 -16.40 -8.48 38.14
CA THR A 93 -16.49 -7.13 38.72
C THR A 93 -17.96 -6.78 39.01
N PRO A 94 -18.31 -6.34 40.23
CA PRO A 94 -19.66 -5.92 40.58
C PRO A 94 -20.02 -4.57 39.93
N LYS A 95 -21.30 -4.44 39.54
CA LYS A 95 -21.92 -3.21 39.03
C LYS A 95 -21.74 -2.03 40.00
N PRO A 96 -21.28 -0.85 39.55
CA PRO A 96 -21.29 0.34 40.37
C PRO A 96 -22.70 0.97 40.40
N VAL A 97 -23.11 1.30 41.62
CA VAL A 97 -24.29 2.11 41.98
C VAL A 97 -24.15 3.53 41.38
N PRO A 98 -25.22 4.15 40.87
CA PRO A 98 -25.15 5.52 40.34
C PRO A 98 -24.99 6.51 41.48
N VAL A 99 -23.91 7.30 41.47
CA VAL A 99 -23.70 8.43 42.38
C VAL A 99 -24.44 9.66 41.81
N PRO A 100 -25.13 10.48 42.62
CA PRO A 100 -25.82 11.68 42.15
C PRO A 100 -24.81 12.73 41.66
N ARG A 101 -25.06 13.22 40.45
CA ARG A 101 -24.30 14.30 39.79
C ARG A 101 -24.41 15.58 40.64
N PRO A 102 -23.31 16.28 40.98
CA PRO A 102 -23.37 17.59 41.63
C PRO A 102 -24.01 18.60 40.66
N ALA A 103 -24.90 19.44 41.18
CA ALA A 103 -25.48 20.56 40.45
C ALA A 103 -24.36 21.50 39.99
N VAL A 104 -24.19 21.59 38.67
CA VAL A 104 -23.34 22.60 38.03
C VAL A 104 -24.01 23.95 38.28
N LEU A 105 -23.39 24.77 39.13
CA LEU A 105 -23.68 26.19 39.25
C LEU A 105 -23.45 26.82 37.88
N ASN A 106 -24.53 27.36 37.30
CA ASN A 106 -24.51 28.15 36.09
C ASN A 106 -23.60 29.37 36.31
N GLU A 107 -22.38 29.31 35.79
CA GLU A 107 -21.60 30.51 35.50
C GLU A 107 -22.33 31.29 34.40
N PRO A 108 -22.49 32.61 34.55
CA PRO A 108 -23.09 33.43 33.52
C PRO A 108 -22.24 33.37 32.26
N SER A 109 -22.83 32.78 31.21
CA SER A 109 -22.34 32.79 29.83
C SER A 109 -21.80 34.18 29.49
N ALA A 110 -20.47 34.30 29.45
CA ALA A 110 -19.81 35.51 28.97
C ALA A 110 -20.25 35.71 27.52
N ALA A 111 -20.92 36.83 27.26
CA ALA A 111 -21.38 37.19 25.93
C ALA A 111 -20.23 37.04 24.92
N PRO A 112 -20.50 36.48 23.72
CA PRO A 112 -19.47 36.32 22.69
C PRO A 112 -18.78 37.66 22.46
N ALA A 113 -17.45 37.68 22.59
CA ALA A 113 -16.64 38.86 22.38
C ALA A 113 -17.00 39.45 21.01
N LYS A 114 -17.65 40.61 21.02
CA LYS A 114 -18.00 41.32 19.79
C LYS A 114 -16.70 41.71 19.13
N LEU A 115 -16.39 41.09 17.99
CA LEU A 115 -15.31 41.51 17.14
C LEU A 115 -15.53 42.99 16.79
N PRO A 116 -14.50 43.85 16.92
CA PRO A 116 -14.58 45.24 16.47
C PRO A 116 -15.04 45.25 15.01
N ALA A 117 -15.98 46.14 14.68
CA ALA A 117 -16.54 46.24 13.33
C ALA A 117 -15.51 46.63 12.26
N ASP A 118 -14.32 47.08 12.70
CA ASP A 118 -13.24 47.52 11.86
C ASP A 118 -11.99 46.67 12.13
N LEU A 119 -11.79 45.65 11.29
CA LEU A 119 -10.68 44.69 11.39
C LEU A 119 -9.32 45.36 11.13
N ASP A 120 -9.30 46.46 10.37
CA ASP A 120 -8.06 47.15 10.02
C ASP A 120 -7.51 47.91 11.23
N VAL A 121 -8.38 48.55 12.01
CA VAL A 121 -7.98 49.18 13.30
C VAL A 121 -7.45 48.15 14.29
N ALA A 122 -8.10 46.98 14.39
CA ALA A 122 -7.62 45.90 15.27
C ALA A 122 -6.27 45.33 14.83
N ARG A 123 -6.03 45.26 13.51
CA ARG A 123 -4.76 44.80 12.94
C ARG A 123 -3.64 45.82 13.18
N ASP A 124 -3.94 47.11 13.04
CA ASP A 124 -2.99 48.19 13.32
C ASP A 124 -2.64 48.27 14.81
N ASP A 125 -3.63 48.12 15.70
CA ASP A 125 -3.41 48.12 17.15
C ASP A 125 -2.60 46.89 17.59
N LEU A 126 -2.86 45.71 17.01
CA LEU A 126 -2.04 44.52 17.23
C LEU A 126 -0.60 44.71 16.73
N SER A 127 -0.42 45.30 15.54
CA SER A 127 0.91 45.55 14.97
C SER A 127 1.70 46.55 15.82
N THR A 128 1.03 47.58 16.34
CA THR A 128 1.61 48.62 17.19
C THR A 128 1.95 48.05 18.57
N GLY A 129 1.05 47.24 19.14
CA GLY A 129 1.28 46.50 20.37
C GLY A 129 2.48 45.55 20.26
N TYR A 130 2.60 44.82 19.14
CA TYR A 130 3.72 43.94 18.88
C TYR A 130 5.06 44.69 18.77
N LYS A 131 5.11 45.78 18.00
CA LYS A 131 6.31 46.64 17.90
C LYS A 131 6.72 47.23 19.24
N SER A 132 5.75 47.66 20.05
CA SER A 132 5.99 48.17 21.41
C SER A 132 6.55 47.09 22.33
N LEU A 133 5.99 45.87 22.27
CA LEU A 133 6.50 44.71 23.01
C LEU A 133 7.92 44.35 22.59
N GLN A 134 8.20 44.33 21.29
CA GLN A 134 9.53 44.06 20.74
C GLN A 134 10.55 45.09 21.23
N LYS A 135 10.19 46.38 21.24
CA LYS A 135 11.04 47.45 21.77
C LYS A 135 11.33 47.25 23.26
N LYS A 136 10.31 46.95 24.07
CA LYS A 136 10.46 46.66 25.51
C LYS A 136 11.35 45.44 25.76
N ALA A 137 11.18 44.38 24.97
CA ALA A 137 12.01 43.18 25.04
C ALA A 137 13.47 43.51 24.72
N GLY A 138 13.73 44.33 23.68
CA GLY A 138 15.07 44.81 23.36
C GLY A 138 15.74 45.58 24.50
N THR A 139 15.00 46.46 25.18
CA THR A 139 15.53 47.19 26.35
C THR A 139 15.87 46.25 27.51
N LEU A 140 15.02 45.25 27.78
CA LEU A 140 15.29 44.24 28.80
C LEU A 140 16.52 43.40 28.48
N LEU A 141 16.73 43.07 27.21
CA LEU A 141 17.87 42.28 26.73
C LEU A 141 19.20 43.05 26.85
N SER A 142 19.17 44.36 26.52
CA SER A 142 20.30 45.27 26.75
C SER A 142 20.65 45.36 28.24
N ASN A 143 19.63 45.52 29.10
CA ASN A 143 19.82 45.54 30.55
C ASN A 143 20.37 44.22 31.10
N LEU A 144 19.89 43.07 30.61
CA LEU A 144 20.43 41.76 31.00
C LEU A 144 21.88 41.60 30.56
N SER A 145 22.22 42.02 29.35
CA SER A 145 23.60 42.00 28.84
C SER A 145 24.53 42.88 29.67
N HIS A 146 24.05 44.07 30.06
CA HIS A 146 24.77 44.96 30.95
C HIS A 146 24.95 44.37 32.36
N LEU A 147 23.90 43.72 32.92
CA LEU A 147 23.99 43.01 34.19
C LEU A 147 24.97 41.83 34.13
N LYS A 148 25.02 41.08 33.02
CA LYS A 148 26.02 40.03 32.79
C LYS A 148 27.44 40.59 32.81
N TYR A 149 27.66 41.69 32.12
CA TYR A 149 28.95 42.38 32.07
C TYR A 149 29.38 42.83 33.48
N LEU A 150 28.47 43.46 34.24
CA LEU A 150 28.73 43.88 35.62
C LEU A 150 28.99 42.69 36.55
N SER A 151 28.22 41.60 36.43
CA SER A 151 28.41 40.36 37.20
C SER A 151 29.78 39.74 36.95
N LYS A 152 30.23 39.71 35.68
CA LYS A 152 31.56 39.24 35.29
C LYS A 152 32.66 40.12 35.86
N LYS A 153 32.49 41.44 35.85
CA LYS A 153 33.44 42.40 36.44
C LYS A 153 33.56 42.27 37.96
N GLN A 154 32.50 41.82 38.64
CA GLN A 154 32.46 41.59 40.08
C GLN A 154 32.87 40.17 40.51
N GLY A 155 33.28 39.30 39.60
CA GLY A 155 33.70 37.93 39.90
C GLY A 155 32.59 37.04 40.48
N ARG A 156 31.31 37.41 40.30
CA ARG A 156 30.18 36.60 40.79
C ARG A 156 29.81 35.55 39.74
N PRO A 157 29.68 34.26 40.12
CA PRO A 157 29.27 33.21 39.20
C PRO A 157 27.86 33.51 38.68
N LEU A 158 27.70 33.48 37.35
CA LEU A 158 26.42 33.67 36.68
C LEU A 158 25.48 32.51 37.06
N SER A 159 24.24 32.83 37.44
CA SER A 159 23.27 31.79 37.82
C SER A 159 22.94 30.91 36.63
N ALA A 160 22.83 29.59 36.86
CA ALA A 160 22.54 28.57 35.84
C ALA A 160 21.25 28.83 35.04
N ASN A 161 20.37 29.72 35.52
CA ASN A 161 19.10 30.07 34.88
C ASN A 161 19.23 31.09 33.75
N ILE A 162 20.40 31.69 33.55
CA ILE A 162 20.60 32.74 32.54
C ILE A 162 20.58 32.14 31.14
N SER A 163 21.21 30.99 30.92
CA SER A 163 21.18 30.27 29.63
C SER A 163 19.75 29.90 29.22
N LYS A 164 18.90 29.55 30.19
CA LYS A 164 17.47 29.26 29.99
C LYS A 164 16.67 30.50 29.56
N ARG A 165 17.03 31.68 30.06
CA ARG A 165 16.35 32.94 29.73
C ARG A 165 16.81 33.52 28.39
N GLU A 166 18.06 33.31 28.02
CA GLU A 166 18.58 33.69 26.70
C GLU A 166 17.97 32.85 25.57
N ALA A 167 17.77 31.56 25.79
CA ALA A 167 17.06 30.69 24.85
C ALA A 167 15.60 31.12 24.58
N ILE A 168 14.89 31.57 25.61
CA ILE A 168 13.51 32.07 25.45
C ILE A 168 13.48 33.38 24.64
N THR A 169 14.55 34.17 24.67
CA THR A 169 14.58 35.52 24.07
C THR A 169 15.22 35.59 22.70
N SER A 170 16.08 34.65 22.30
CA SER A 170 16.62 34.56 20.94
C SER A 170 15.63 33.98 19.92
N GLY A 171 14.46 33.49 20.34
CA GLY A 171 13.52 32.78 19.46
C GLY A 171 14.03 31.40 19.03
N GLU A 172 15.29 31.09 19.31
CA GLU A 172 15.79 29.73 19.38
C GLU A 172 15.22 29.10 20.64
N LEU A 173 13.98 28.61 20.53
CA LEU A 173 13.53 27.46 21.31
C LEU A 173 14.68 26.46 21.25
N GLN A 174 15.49 26.42 22.32
CA GLN A 174 16.52 25.43 22.44
C GLN A 174 15.83 24.10 22.15
N LYS A 175 16.29 23.43 21.08
CA LYS A 175 16.37 21.98 21.04
C LYS A 175 17.22 21.53 22.23
N THR A 176 16.79 21.79 23.46
CA THR A 176 17.04 20.85 24.54
C THR A 176 16.37 19.61 24.02
N THR A 177 17.18 18.67 23.55
CA THR A 177 16.80 17.31 23.21
C THR A 177 15.63 16.92 24.09
N SER A 178 14.45 16.86 23.47
CA SER A 178 13.16 16.68 24.09
C SER A 178 13.03 15.24 24.53
N GLU A 179 13.90 14.82 25.46
CA GLU A 179 13.73 13.59 26.21
C GLU A 179 12.54 13.81 27.15
N GLY A 180 11.33 13.63 26.63
CA GLY A 180 10.13 13.39 27.46
C GLY A 180 8.97 14.37 27.33
N ASN A 181 9.00 15.37 26.44
CA ASN A 181 7.78 16.16 26.22
C ASN A 181 6.78 15.37 25.37
N PRO A 182 5.49 15.31 25.76
CA PRO A 182 4.47 14.65 24.95
C PRO A 182 4.32 15.33 23.59
N PRO A 183 3.98 14.58 22.53
CA PRO A 183 3.75 15.15 21.22
C PRO A 183 2.63 16.21 21.28
N GLY A 184 2.73 17.21 20.42
CA GLY A 184 1.72 18.28 20.35
C GLY A 184 0.34 17.74 19.96
N SER A 185 -0.71 18.57 20.09
CA SER A 185 -2.04 18.20 19.59
C SER A 185 -2.05 18.08 18.06
N ALA A 186 -2.91 17.22 17.49
CA ALA A 186 -3.07 17.08 16.04
C ALA A 186 -3.33 18.43 15.34
N ARG A 187 -4.16 19.30 15.95
CA ARG A 187 -4.41 20.68 15.47
C ARG A 187 -3.16 21.57 15.47
N SER A 188 -2.19 21.30 16.34
CA SER A 188 -0.90 22.00 16.33
C SER A 188 -0.07 21.60 15.11
N VAL A 189 -0.05 20.30 14.78
CA VAL A 189 0.62 19.77 13.58
C VAL A 189 0.00 20.34 12.31
N VAL A 190 -1.33 20.36 12.23
CA VAL A 190 -2.06 20.99 11.10
C VAL A 190 -1.64 22.45 10.91
N ARG A 191 -1.54 23.23 12.00
CA ARG A 191 -1.06 24.62 11.94
C ARG A 191 0.39 24.72 11.47
N LYS A 192 1.27 23.81 11.89
CA LYS A 192 2.66 23.76 11.39
C LYS A 192 2.73 23.52 9.88
N ILE A 193 1.86 22.67 9.35
CA ILE A 193 1.76 22.39 7.91
C ILE A 193 1.18 23.60 7.17
N GLN A 194 0.18 24.27 7.72
CA GLN A 194 -0.34 25.52 7.14
C GLN A 194 0.72 26.61 7.04
N LEU A 195 1.66 26.65 8.00
CA LEU A 195 2.80 27.57 7.97
C LEU A 195 3.89 27.13 6.98
N ASN A 196 3.99 25.84 6.66
CA ASN A 196 4.98 25.26 5.75
C ASN A 196 4.32 24.31 4.74
N PRO A 197 3.57 24.83 3.74
CA PRO A 197 2.76 24.01 2.85
C PRO A 197 3.58 23.13 1.90
N ASN A 198 4.88 23.39 1.75
CA ASN A 198 5.76 22.68 0.81
C ASN A 198 6.28 21.34 1.35
N THR A 199 6.28 21.15 2.67
CA THR A 199 6.88 19.95 3.31
C THR A 199 5.91 19.27 4.30
N PRO A 200 4.65 19.01 3.93
CA PRO A 200 3.65 18.45 4.84
C PRO A 200 4.07 17.08 5.38
N LEU A 201 4.65 16.23 4.52
CA LEU A 201 5.07 14.88 4.88
C LEU A 201 6.19 14.88 5.93
N GLU A 202 7.23 15.71 5.75
CA GLU A 202 8.35 15.81 6.70
C GLU A 202 7.90 16.26 8.09
N VAL A 203 6.96 17.21 8.15
CA VAL A 203 6.39 17.68 9.42
C VAL A 203 5.65 16.55 10.15
N ILE A 204 4.91 15.71 9.41
CA ILE A 204 4.16 14.59 10.00
C ILE A 204 5.10 13.46 10.41
N ILE A 205 6.10 13.11 9.59
CA ILE A 205 7.11 12.12 9.96
C ILE A 205 7.82 12.54 11.25
N THR A 206 8.23 13.81 11.34
CA THR A 206 8.87 14.34 12.56
C THR A 206 7.94 14.22 13.79
N ASP A 207 6.64 14.52 13.64
CA ASP A 207 5.65 14.36 14.72
C ASP A 207 5.51 12.89 15.17
N MET A 208 5.53 11.95 14.22
CA MET A 208 5.46 10.52 14.52
C MET A 208 6.74 9.99 15.18
N GLU A 209 7.92 10.43 14.71
CA GLU A 209 9.20 10.12 15.34
C GLU A 209 9.24 10.65 16.79
N ASP A 210 8.81 11.89 17.01
CA ASP A 210 8.75 12.50 18.34
C ASP A 210 7.79 11.74 19.26
N MET A 211 6.63 11.34 18.74
CA MET A 211 5.68 10.50 19.48
C MET A 211 6.27 9.13 19.84
N MET A 212 6.97 8.48 18.90
CA MET A 212 7.64 7.21 19.15
C MET A 212 8.75 7.35 20.21
N LYS A 213 9.60 8.38 20.09
CA LYS A 213 10.66 8.68 21.08
C LYS A 213 10.06 8.93 22.46
N TRP A 214 8.96 9.67 22.54
CA TRP A 214 8.24 9.91 23.80
C TRP A 214 7.67 8.62 24.41
N LEU A 215 7.06 7.74 23.60
CA LEU A 215 6.54 6.45 24.07
C LEU A 215 7.65 5.54 24.61
N ARG A 216 8.79 5.47 23.90
CA ARG A 216 9.97 4.71 24.35
C ARG A 216 10.59 5.31 25.62
N ALA A 217 10.64 6.64 25.74
CA ALA A 217 11.10 7.30 26.97
C ALA A 217 10.19 7.01 28.17
N LYS A 218 8.87 6.94 27.94
CA LYS A 218 7.89 6.60 28.98
C LYS A 218 7.95 5.13 29.39
N ASN A 219 8.25 4.23 28.45
CA ASN A 219 8.40 2.81 28.69
C ASN A 219 9.52 2.24 27.80
N ALA A 220 10.73 2.14 28.36
CA ALA A 220 11.92 1.71 27.63
C ALA A 220 11.79 0.32 27.00
N ASN A 221 10.95 -0.54 27.58
CA ASN A 221 10.71 -1.91 27.12
C ASN A 221 9.36 -2.07 26.40
N ALA A 222 8.77 -0.98 25.88
CA ALA A 222 7.55 -1.06 25.10
C ALA A 222 7.76 -1.92 23.84
N HIS A 223 6.92 -2.94 23.66
CA HIS A 223 6.91 -3.76 22.45
C HIS A 223 6.55 -2.90 21.22
N ASN A 224 7.15 -3.19 20.06
CA ASN A 224 6.90 -2.45 18.83
C ASN A 224 5.40 -2.42 18.47
N ASP A 225 4.64 -3.47 18.79
CA ASP A 225 3.19 -3.52 18.54
C ASP A 225 2.41 -2.49 19.36
N THR A 226 2.79 -2.26 20.62
CA THR A 226 2.15 -1.24 21.47
C THR A 226 2.43 0.17 20.93
N ILE A 227 3.65 0.38 20.42
CA ILE A 227 4.03 1.64 19.76
C ILE A 227 3.21 1.80 18.46
N ARG A 228 3.10 0.75 17.64
CA ARG A 228 2.32 0.76 16.40
C ARG A 228 0.85 1.10 16.66
N GLU A 229 0.22 0.48 17.66
CA GLU A 229 -1.17 0.79 18.03
C GLU A 229 -1.36 2.26 18.43
N ALA A 230 -0.40 2.83 19.17
CA ALA A 230 -0.44 4.24 19.54
C ALA A 230 -0.25 5.17 18.33
N LEU A 231 0.63 4.82 17.39
CA LEU A 231 0.83 5.58 16.15
C LEU A 231 -0.39 5.50 15.23
N VAL A 232 -1.06 4.34 15.12
CA VAL A 232 -2.32 4.21 14.36
C VAL A 232 -3.40 5.13 14.95
N LYS A 233 -3.53 5.20 16.28
CA LYS A 233 -4.45 6.16 16.92
C LYS A 233 -4.07 7.61 16.63
N ARG A 234 -2.77 7.91 16.50
CA ARG A 234 -2.28 9.24 16.12
C ARG A 234 -2.61 9.57 14.66
N VAL A 235 -2.45 8.63 13.75
CA VAL A 235 -2.84 8.76 12.34
C VAL A 235 -4.33 9.12 12.23
N GLN A 236 -5.22 8.37 12.89
CA GLN A 236 -6.66 8.66 12.90
C GLN A 236 -6.98 10.06 13.47
N ALA A 237 -6.26 10.49 14.51
CA ALA A 237 -6.42 11.83 15.08
C ALA A 237 -5.93 12.94 14.14
N LEU A 238 -4.92 12.68 13.31
CA LEU A 238 -4.43 13.61 12.30
C LEU A 238 -5.37 13.66 11.10
N GLU A 239 -5.80 12.52 10.57
CA GLU A 239 -6.76 12.42 9.45
C GLU A 239 -8.07 13.15 9.74
N SER A 240 -8.60 13.02 10.96
CA SER A 240 -9.81 13.74 11.38
C SER A 240 -9.63 15.26 11.50
N ALA A 241 -8.38 15.74 11.61
CA ALA A 241 -8.04 17.16 11.69
C ALA A 241 -7.62 17.75 10.35
N PHE A 242 -7.27 16.92 9.36
CA PHE A 242 -6.80 17.35 8.04
C PHE A 242 -7.94 17.53 7.04
N PRO A 243 -7.81 18.50 6.10
CA PRO A 243 -8.65 18.55 4.90
C PRO A 243 -8.39 17.33 4.00
N ASP A 244 -9.35 17.00 3.13
CA ASP A 244 -9.33 15.76 2.34
C ASP A 244 -8.06 15.57 1.50
N ASN A 245 -7.52 16.65 0.91
CA ASN A 245 -6.30 16.62 0.12
C ASN A 245 -5.02 16.30 0.92
N LEU A 246 -5.06 16.41 2.26
CA LEU A 246 -3.93 16.11 3.14
C LEU A 246 -4.08 14.78 3.89
N LYS A 247 -5.22 14.08 3.77
CA LYS A 247 -5.51 12.84 4.50
C LYS A 247 -4.58 11.67 4.13
N MET A 248 -3.92 11.73 2.97
CA MET A 248 -2.96 10.69 2.56
C MET A 248 -1.64 10.73 3.36
N TYR A 249 -1.20 11.91 3.83
CA TYR A 249 0.14 12.04 4.42
C TYR A 249 0.34 11.30 5.75
N PRO A 250 -0.63 11.25 6.69
CA PRO A 250 -0.51 10.47 7.91
C PRO A 250 -0.21 8.99 7.69
N GLU A 251 -0.89 8.34 6.73
CA GLU A 251 -0.65 6.93 6.40
C GLU A 251 0.75 6.72 5.81
N VAL A 252 1.18 7.59 4.89
CA VAL A 252 2.53 7.55 4.30
C VAL A 252 3.61 7.77 5.37
N ALA A 253 3.40 8.70 6.29
CA ALA A 253 4.32 8.92 7.40
C ALA A 253 4.41 7.68 8.30
N LEU A 254 3.29 7.03 8.62
CA LEU A 254 3.28 5.79 9.38
C LEU A 254 4.06 4.68 8.66
N MET A 255 3.87 4.55 7.34
CA MET A 255 4.60 3.59 6.50
C MET A 255 6.13 3.74 6.64
N HIS A 256 6.66 4.97 6.57
CA HIS A 256 8.10 5.21 6.75
C HIS A 256 8.58 4.89 8.16
N ILE A 257 7.81 5.23 9.20
CA ILE A 257 8.16 4.89 10.59
C ILE A 257 8.16 3.38 10.82
N GLU A 258 7.20 2.66 10.23
CA GLU A 258 7.14 1.21 10.31
C GLU A 258 8.37 0.55 9.68
N HIS A 259 8.79 1.08 8.54
CA HIS A 259 9.97 0.63 7.80
C HIS A 259 11.25 0.83 8.61
N GLU A 260 11.54 2.07 9.00
CA GLU A 260 12.85 2.44 9.53
C GLU A 260 13.05 2.12 11.01
N HIS A 261 11.97 2.04 11.79
CA HIS A 261 12.07 2.00 13.25
C HIS A 261 11.37 0.81 13.90
N LEU A 262 10.37 0.23 13.24
CA LEU A 262 9.58 -0.86 13.83
C LEU A 262 9.87 -2.22 13.21
N GLY A 263 10.67 -2.28 12.13
CA GLY A 263 11.08 -3.52 11.49
C GLY A 263 9.89 -4.29 10.94
N LYS A 264 9.02 -3.61 10.18
CA LYS A 264 7.88 -4.26 9.52
C LYS A 264 8.38 -5.32 8.54
N VAL A 265 7.70 -6.47 8.55
CA VAL A 265 7.93 -7.55 7.60
C VAL A 265 7.03 -7.33 6.40
N TYR A 266 7.63 -7.22 5.23
CA TYR A 266 6.94 -7.06 3.95
C TYR A 266 6.80 -8.42 3.25
N VAL A 267 6.00 -8.47 2.19
CA VAL A 267 5.92 -9.68 1.34
C VAL A 267 7.25 -9.94 0.62
N THR A 268 7.97 -8.86 0.31
CA THR A 268 9.31 -8.87 -0.28
C THR A 268 10.36 -8.53 0.76
N ASP A 269 11.47 -9.27 0.77
CA ASP A 269 12.68 -8.98 1.52
C ASP A 269 13.74 -8.25 0.68
N GLU A 270 13.70 -8.43 -0.64
CA GLU A 270 14.57 -7.81 -1.63
C GLU A 270 13.79 -6.99 -2.68
N THR A 271 14.45 -6.02 -3.30
CA THR A 271 13.94 -5.24 -4.44
C THR A 271 13.94 -6.09 -5.71
N MET A 272 13.44 -5.54 -6.84
CA MET A 272 13.45 -6.28 -8.10
C MET A 272 14.87 -6.48 -8.65
N LEU A 273 15.85 -5.70 -8.17
CA LEU A 273 17.26 -5.81 -8.52
C LEU A 273 18.09 -6.59 -7.48
N GLY A 274 17.46 -7.10 -6.42
CA GLY A 274 18.11 -7.92 -5.39
C GLY A 274 18.74 -7.14 -4.23
N ASP A 275 18.51 -5.83 -4.15
CA ASP A 275 18.92 -5.04 -2.98
C ASP A 275 17.99 -5.33 -1.80
N LYS A 276 18.46 -5.23 -0.56
CA LYS A 276 17.59 -5.46 0.59
C LYS A 276 16.59 -4.34 0.75
N VAL A 277 15.35 -4.69 1.07
CA VAL A 277 14.29 -3.71 1.36
C VAL A 277 14.70 -2.75 2.48
N SER A 278 15.42 -3.22 3.50
CA SER A 278 15.93 -2.38 4.61
C SER A 278 16.89 -1.27 4.19
N ASP A 279 17.47 -1.38 3.00
CA ASP A 279 18.53 -0.50 2.52
C ASP A 279 17.97 0.59 1.56
N ILE A 280 16.67 0.51 1.22
CA ILE A 280 15.98 1.50 0.39
C ILE A 280 15.93 2.83 1.14
N LEU A 281 16.35 3.91 0.46
CA LEU A 281 16.31 5.24 1.03
C LEU A 281 14.86 5.70 1.26
N ARG A 282 14.61 6.42 2.36
CA ARG A 282 13.29 6.97 2.70
C ARG A 282 12.62 7.69 1.53
N GLU A 283 13.39 8.45 0.76
CA GLU A 283 12.91 9.25 -0.38
C GLU A 283 12.47 8.43 -1.59
N ASN A 284 12.91 7.17 -1.68
CA ASN A 284 12.57 6.22 -2.74
C ASN A 284 11.67 5.08 -2.25
N PHE A 285 11.34 5.02 -0.96
CA PHE A 285 10.60 3.92 -0.37
C PHE A 285 9.09 4.10 -0.47
N TRP A 286 8.39 3.07 -0.96
CA TRP A 286 6.93 3.01 -0.96
C TRP A 286 6.41 1.59 -0.66
N VAL A 287 5.22 1.50 -0.07
CA VAL A 287 4.55 0.23 0.24
C VAL A 287 3.14 0.27 -0.31
N THR A 288 2.78 -0.75 -1.08
CA THR A 288 1.44 -0.90 -1.65
C THR A 288 0.49 -1.64 -0.70
N GLU A 289 -0.82 -1.57 -0.92
CA GLU A 289 -1.82 -2.17 -0.04
C GLU A 289 -1.69 -3.69 0.12
N ASP A 290 -1.12 -4.36 -0.89
CA ASP A 290 -0.75 -5.79 -0.86
C ASP A 290 0.54 -6.08 -0.07
N ASN A 291 1.09 -5.07 0.64
CA ASN A 291 2.25 -5.15 1.53
C ASN A 291 3.57 -5.49 0.81
N TYR A 292 3.68 -5.17 -0.49
CA TYR A 292 4.94 -5.17 -1.20
C TYR A 292 5.68 -3.85 -0.96
N ALA A 293 6.97 -3.96 -0.63
CA ALA A 293 7.86 -2.82 -0.51
C ALA A 293 8.58 -2.57 -1.83
N TRP A 294 8.69 -1.30 -2.21
CA TRP A 294 9.20 -0.88 -3.50
C TRP A 294 10.28 0.18 -3.33
N ASP A 295 11.36 0.03 -4.11
CA ASP A 295 12.10 1.17 -4.60
C ASP A 295 11.28 1.80 -5.74
N MET A 296 10.92 3.06 -5.56
CA MET A 296 10.06 3.79 -6.48
C MET A 296 10.70 4.09 -7.83
N GLU A 297 12.03 4.14 -7.93
CA GLU A 297 12.71 4.27 -9.22
C GLU A 297 12.60 2.96 -10.00
N GLU A 298 12.86 1.83 -9.34
CA GLU A 298 12.73 0.50 -9.95
C GLU A 298 11.28 0.24 -10.39
N LEU A 299 10.31 0.53 -9.50
CA LEU A 299 8.89 0.35 -9.81
C LEU A 299 8.46 1.23 -10.99
N ALA A 300 8.88 2.50 -11.01
CA ALA A 300 8.55 3.38 -12.12
C ALA A 300 9.15 2.89 -13.44
N GLN A 301 10.40 2.43 -13.43
CA GLN A 301 11.03 1.82 -14.62
C GLN A 301 10.30 0.57 -15.09
N ALA A 302 9.91 -0.32 -14.18
CA ALA A 302 9.16 -1.54 -14.52
C ALA A 302 7.79 -1.23 -15.12
N ILE A 303 7.06 -0.25 -14.57
CA ILE A 303 5.76 0.19 -15.11
C ILE A 303 5.95 0.83 -16.50
N THR A 304 6.97 1.67 -16.68
CA THR A 304 7.29 2.29 -17.97
C THR A 304 7.66 1.24 -19.01
N ALA A 305 8.48 0.23 -18.66
CA ALA A 305 8.85 -0.86 -19.55
C ALA A 305 7.63 -1.69 -20.00
N ASN A 306 6.63 -1.83 -19.12
CA ASN A 306 5.35 -2.48 -19.43
C ASN A 306 4.33 -1.54 -20.13
N GLY A 307 4.78 -0.39 -20.62
CA GLY A 307 3.96 0.56 -21.39
C GLY A 307 2.95 1.34 -20.55
N GLY A 308 3.20 1.50 -19.24
CA GLY A 308 2.37 2.33 -18.36
C GLY A 308 1.20 1.61 -17.70
N ILE A 309 1.09 0.28 -17.84
CA ILE A 309 0.06 -0.49 -17.11
C ILE A 309 0.38 -0.45 -15.61
N MET A 310 -0.54 0.05 -14.79
CA MET A 310 -0.41 0.12 -13.34
C MET A 310 -0.62 -1.25 -12.68
N ARG A 311 0.31 -2.17 -12.93
CA ARG A 311 0.31 -3.53 -12.43
C ARG A 311 1.55 -3.77 -11.58
N ASN A 312 1.36 -4.46 -10.47
CA ASN A 312 2.45 -4.95 -9.64
C ASN A 312 3.30 -5.94 -10.46
N PRO A 313 4.59 -5.66 -10.73
CA PRO A 313 5.44 -6.50 -11.57
C PRO A 313 5.74 -7.87 -10.95
N LEU A 314 5.65 -8.00 -9.61
CA LEU A 314 5.91 -9.25 -8.88
C LEU A 314 4.62 -10.07 -8.74
N SER A 315 3.55 -9.50 -8.19
CA SER A 315 2.29 -10.23 -7.97
C SER A 315 1.43 -10.38 -9.23
N ARG A 316 1.74 -9.61 -10.29
CA ARG A 316 0.96 -9.48 -11.54
C ARG A 316 -0.47 -8.98 -11.33
N GLN A 317 -0.78 -8.45 -10.14
CA GLN A 317 -2.08 -7.86 -9.84
C GLN A 317 -2.12 -6.38 -10.21
N MET A 318 -3.30 -5.87 -10.54
CA MET A 318 -3.47 -4.43 -10.77
C MET A 318 -3.31 -3.70 -9.43
N PHE A 319 -2.58 -2.59 -9.42
CA PHE A 319 -2.53 -1.73 -8.25
C PHE A 319 -3.93 -1.17 -7.96
N THR A 320 -4.25 -1.01 -6.68
CA THR A 320 -5.52 -0.42 -6.30
C THR A 320 -5.55 1.07 -6.68
N PRO A 321 -6.73 1.70 -6.79
CA PRO A 321 -6.80 3.14 -7.05
C PRO A 321 -6.08 3.99 -5.99
N LYS A 322 -5.94 3.48 -4.76
CA LYS A 322 -5.18 4.13 -3.70
C LYS A 322 -3.68 4.06 -3.99
N ASP A 323 -3.18 2.87 -4.31
CA ASP A 323 -1.77 2.65 -4.68
C ASP A 323 -1.39 3.47 -5.91
N ILE A 324 -2.23 3.49 -6.94
CA ILE A 324 -2.01 4.27 -8.17
C ILE A 324 -1.82 5.76 -7.85
N ARG A 325 -2.69 6.35 -7.03
CA ARG A 325 -2.55 7.75 -6.61
C ARG A 325 -1.28 7.98 -5.82
N GLY A 326 -0.93 7.07 -4.92
CA GLY A 326 0.30 7.14 -4.13
C GLY A 326 1.56 7.09 -5.00
N ILE A 327 1.64 6.11 -5.89
CA ILE A 327 2.72 5.92 -6.86
C ILE A 327 2.88 7.17 -7.73
N VAL A 328 1.79 7.72 -8.27
CA VAL A 328 1.84 8.90 -9.14
C VAL A 328 2.20 10.19 -8.37
N ALA A 329 1.75 10.30 -7.11
CA ALA A 329 2.09 11.45 -6.26
C ALA A 329 3.56 11.44 -5.80
N HIS A 330 4.19 10.26 -5.75
CA HIS A 330 5.59 10.10 -5.37
C HIS A 330 6.53 10.82 -6.36
N PRO A 331 7.61 11.50 -5.90
CA PRO A 331 8.54 12.21 -6.78
C PRO A 331 9.06 11.39 -7.96
N ALA A 332 9.56 10.17 -7.71
CA ALA A 332 10.05 9.26 -8.75
C ALA A 332 8.93 8.71 -9.67
N GLY A 333 7.68 8.65 -9.19
CA GLY A 333 6.54 8.14 -9.96
C GLY A 333 5.81 9.19 -10.79
N LYS A 334 6.14 10.49 -10.65
CA LYS A 334 5.48 11.59 -11.39
C LYS A 334 5.49 11.40 -12.92
N GLN A 335 6.54 10.78 -13.46
CA GLN A 335 6.63 10.49 -14.89
C GLN A 335 5.53 9.52 -15.38
N LEU A 336 5.03 8.66 -14.50
CA LEU A 336 3.94 7.72 -14.80
C LEU A 336 2.61 8.44 -15.03
N ALA A 337 2.42 9.64 -14.47
CA ALA A 337 1.23 10.45 -14.74
C ALA A 337 1.08 10.77 -16.23
N ALA A 338 2.19 11.08 -16.90
CA ALA A 338 2.20 11.38 -18.33
C ALA A 338 1.80 10.14 -19.16
N LEU A 339 2.33 8.97 -18.79
CA LEU A 339 1.97 7.70 -19.43
C LEU A 339 0.50 7.33 -19.20
N GLN A 340 -0.04 7.58 -18.01
CA GLN A 340 -1.46 7.36 -17.75
C GLN A 340 -2.36 8.28 -18.58
N LEU A 341 -1.98 9.55 -18.72
CA LEU A 341 -2.69 10.48 -19.61
C LEU A 341 -2.61 10.03 -21.06
N GLU A 342 -1.44 9.56 -21.51
CA GLU A 342 -1.27 9.00 -22.86
C GLU A 342 -2.16 7.78 -23.10
N GLN A 343 -2.15 6.79 -22.20
CA GLN A 343 -3.02 5.61 -22.28
C GLN A 343 -4.51 6.00 -22.25
N HIS A 344 -4.88 6.99 -21.44
CA HIS A 344 -6.24 7.53 -21.42
C HIS A 344 -6.64 8.18 -22.74
N GLU A 345 -5.78 9.00 -23.34
CA GLU A 345 -6.05 9.61 -24.65
C GLU A 345 -6.10 8.57 -25.77
N LEU A 346 -5.23 7.56 -25.75
CA LEU A 346 -5.31 6.41 -26.68
C LEU A 346 -6.65 5.67 -26.53
N SER A 347 -7.13 5.47 -25.30
CA SER A 347 -8.42 4.80 -25.06
C SER A 347 -9.62 5.57 -25.65
N LYS A 348 -9.57 6.90 -25.65
CA LYS A 348 -10.58 7.75 -26.29
C LYS A 348 -10.54 7.68 -27.82
N GLY A 349 -9.35 7.43 -28.37
CA GLY A 349 -9.11 7.36 -29.82
C GLY A 349 -9.82 6.21 -30.54
N ILE A 350 -10.15 5.12 -29.83
CA ILE A 350 -10.85 3.96 -30.40
C ILE A 350 -12.35 4.24 -30.42
N ARG A 351 -13.00 4.24 -31.59
CA ARG A 351 -14.43 4.58 -31.81
C ARG A 351 -15.39 3.47 -31.35
N PRO A 352 -16.69 3.78 -31.07
CA PRO A 352 -17.63 2.76 -30.61
C PRO A 352 -17.79 1.61 -31.62
N GLY A 353 -17.86 1.95 -32.92
CA GLY A 353 -17.95 0.94 -33.96
C GLY A 353 -16.77 -0.03 -33.98
N THR A 354 -15.57 0.42 -33.63
CA THR A 354 -14.38 -0.44 -33.51
C THR A 354 -14.50 -1.37 -32.31
N VAL A 355 -15.04 -0.88 -31.18
CA VAL A 355 -15.34 -1.72 -30.01
C VAL A 355 -16.38 -2.79 -30.36
N ASP A 356 -17.40 -2.45 -31.13
CA ASP A 356 -18.40 -3.42 -31.60
C ASP A 356 -17.77 -4.48 -32.52
N GLN A 357 -16.82 -4.10 -33.38
CA GLN A 357 -16.04 -5.05 -34.18
C GLN A 357 -15.14 -5.95 -33.32
N MET A 358 -14.55 -5.41 -32.24
CA MET A 358 -13.79 -6.22 -31.27
C MET A 358 -14.68 -7.25 -30.56
N GLU A 359 -15.89 -6.86 -30.13
CA GLU A 359 -16.86 -7.77 -29.52
C GLU A 359 -17.29 -8.87 -30.50
N LYS A 360 -17.56 -8.52 -31.76
CA LYS A 360 -17.86 -9.49 -32.82
C LYS A 360 -16.71 -10.48 -33.02
N LEU A 361 -15.48 -9.99 -33.13
CA LEU A 361 -14.27 -10.81 -33.26
C LEU A 361 -14.15 -11.79 -32.09
N ALA A 362 -14.24 -11.29 -30.86
CA ALA A 362 -14.13 -12.10 -29.67
C ALA A 362 -15.22 -13.17 -29.58
N ALA A 363 -16.47 -12.83 -29.91
CA ALA A 363 -17.58 -13.79 -29.93
C ALA A 363 -17.33 -14.92 -30.93
N THR A 364 -16.97 -14.58 -32.18
CA THR A 364 -16.71 -15.60 -33.21
C THR A 364 -15.56 -16.52 -32.82
N ILE A 365 -14.47 -15.95 -32.28
CA ILE A 365 -13.31 -16.72 -31.83
C ILE A 365 -13.66 -17.68 -30.69
N LEU A 366 -14.43 -17.22 -29.69
CA LEU A 366 -14.74 -18.02 -28.50
C LEU A 366 -15.83 -19.07 -28.76
N GLU A 367 -16.72 -18.84 -29.73
CA GLU A 367 -17.76 -19.79 -30.14
C GLU A 367 -17.23 -20.86 -31.12
N ASP A 368 -16.07 -20.63 -31.74
CA ASP A 368 -15.48 -21.54 -32.72
C ASP A 368 -14.96 -22.82 -32.06
N GLN A 369 -15.71 -23.91 -32.25
CA GLN A 369 -15.35 -25.26 -31.84
C GLN A 369 -14.93 -26.14 -33.03
N SER A 370 -14.65 -25.54 -34.19
CA SER A 370 -14.25 -26.27 -35.39
C SER A 370 -12.82 -26.82 -35.27
N THR A 371 -12.57 -27.96 -35.90
CA THR A 371 -11.25 -28.61 -35.87
C THR A 371 -10.19 -27.88 -36.69
N ASP A 372 -10.60 -27.10 -37.70
CA ASP A 372 -9.72 -26.32 -38.57
C ASP A 372 -9.59 -24.84 -38.16
N SER A 373 -10.41 -24.40 -37.20
CA SER A 373 -10.50 -23.00 -36.72
C SER A 373 -10.71 -22.00 -37.86
N LEU A 374 -11.35 -22.45 -38.94
CA LEU A 374 -11.53 -21.64 -40.15
C LEU A 374 -12.39 -20.39 -39.88
N PRO A 375 -13.49 -20.44 -39.10
CA PRO A 375 -14.23 -19.25 -38.71
C PRO A 375 -13.38 -18.21 -37.97
N SER A 376 -12.59 -18.65 -36.98
CA SER A 376 -11.68 -17.76 -36.24
C SER A 376 -10.66 -17.08 -37.14
N ARG A 377 -10.06 -17.83 -38.08
CA ARG A 377 -9.09 -17.28 -39.04
C ARG A 377 -9.72 -16.21 -39.92
N TYR A 378 -10.90 -16.47 -40.47
CA TYR A 378 -11.62 -15.48 -41.26
C TYR A 378 -11.99 -14.23 -40.46
N ALA A 379 -12.43 -14.39 -39.21
CA ALA A 379 -12.76 -13.27 -38.35
C ALA A 379 -11.53 -12.39 -38.04
N VAL A 380 -10.38 -13.02 -37.78
CA VAL A 380 -9.11 -12.31 -37.57
C VAL A 380 -8.68 -11.53 -38.82
N ASP A 381 -8.78 -12.14 -40.00
CA ASP A 381 -8.45 -11.47 -41.27
C ASP A 381 -9.44 -10.34 -41.59
N GLU A 382 -10.74 -10.53 -41.35
CA GLU A 382 -11.78 -9.49 -41.50
C GLU A 382 -11.49 -8.31 -40.58
N PHE A 383 -11.16 -8.56 -39.31
CA PHE A 383 -10.85 -7.50 -38.35
C PHE A 383 -9.56 -6.74 -38.71
N LEU A 384 -8.51 -7.43 -39.16
CA LEU A 384 -7.27 -6.77 -39.61
C LEU A 384 -7.50 -5.93 -40.88
N ALA A 385 -8.30 -6.42 -41.81
CA ALA A 385 -8.70 -5.66 -42.99
C ALA A 385 -9.52 -4.41 -42.60
N TYR A 386 -10.42 -4.54 -41.62
CA TYR A 386 -11.15 -3.42 -41.04
C TYR A 386 -10.19 -2.41 -40.40
N CYS A 387 -9.25 -2.84 -39.56
CA CYS A 387 -8.27 -1.96 -38.91
C CYS A 387 -7.46 -1.14 -39.93
N ALA A 388 -7.08 -1.73 -41.07
CA ALA A 388 -6.36 -1.03 -42.13
C ALA A 388 -7.16 0.12 -42.77
N THR A 389 -8.50 0.12 -42.66
CA THR A 389 -9.36 1.21 -43.16
C THR A 389 -9.60 2.34 -42.16
N LEU A 390 -9.16 2.19 -40.90
CA LEU A 390 -9.39 3.18 -39.85
C LEU A 390 -8.47 4.41 -40.02
N PRO A 391 -8.84 5.58 -39.47
CA PRO A 391 -7.94 6.73 -39.40
C PRO A 391 -6.64 6.39 -38.65
N GLU A 392 -5.53 7.02 -39.05
CA GLU A 392 -4.20 6.75 -38.48
C GLU A 392 -4.16 6.88 -36.95
N ALA A 393 -4.89 7.85 -36.38
CA ALA A 393 -4.97 8.04 -34.93
C ALA A 393 -5.59 6.82 -34.21
N GLU A 394 -6.61 6.21 -34.80
CA GLU A 394 -7.28 5.04 -34.23
C GLU A 394 -6.44 3.78 -34.44
N GLN A 395 -5.74 3.65 -35.58
CA GLN A 395 -4.76 2.59 -35.78
C GLN A 395 -3.66 2.67 -34.71
N LYS A 396 -3.09 3.86 -34.47
CA LYS A 396 -2.11 4.07 -33.39
C LYS A 396 -2.66 3.71 -32.02
N ALA A 397 -3.92 4.01 -31.74
CA ALA A 397 -4.57 3.60 -30.50
C ALA A 397 -4.68 2.07 -30.38
N ILE A 398 -5.08 1.37 -31.42
CA ILE A 398 -5.14 -0.10 -31.44
C ILE A 398 -3.75 -0.73 -31.23
N GLU A 399 -2.71 -0.11 -31.78
CA GLU A 399 -1.33 -0.59 -31.69
C GLU A 399 -0.64 -0.26 -30.37
N GLY A 400 -0.96 0.88 -29.76
CA GLY A 400 -0.27 1.40 -28.58
C GLY A 400 -1.02 1.24 -27.26
N LEU A 401 -2.35 1.12 -27.29
CA LEU A 401 -3.15 0.97 -26.08
C LEU A 401 -2.94 -0.41 -25.47
N ARG A 402 -2.57 -0.43 -24.18
CA ARG A 402 -2.47 -1.64 -23.39
C ARG A 402 -3.66 -1.74 -22.45
N CYS A 403 -4.44 -2.81 -22.58
CA CYS A 403 -5.63 -3.02 -21.77
C CYS A 403 -5.32 -3.91 -20.55
N PRO A 404 -5.75 -3.53 -19.33
CA PRO A 404 -5.64 -4.40 -18.18
C PRO A 404 -6.62 -5.57 -18.32
N ALA A 405 -6.10 -6.76 -18.56
CA ALA A 405 -6.90 -7.98 -18.73
C ALA A 405 -6.15 -9.19 -18.14
N ARG A 406 -6.87 -10.29 -17.86
CA ARG A 406 -6.30 -11.55 -17.38
C ARG A 406 -6.88 -12.74 -18.12
N ASP A 407 -6.06 -13.71 -18.45
CA ASP A 407 -6.48 -14.97 -19.05
C ASP A 407 -7.47 -15.67 -18.12
N SER A 408 -8.71 -15.81 -18.59
CA SER A 408 -9.81 -16.41 -17.82
C SER A 408 -9.54 -17.87 -17.43
N HIS A 409 -8.64 -18.57 -18.12
CA HIS A 409 -8.30 -19.95 -17.83
C HIS A 409 -7.08 -20.07 -16.91
N THR A 410 -6.03 -19.29 -17.14
CA THR A 410 -4.76 -19.42 -16.40
C THR A 410 -4.61 -18.41 -15.26
N GLY A 411 -5.42 -17.34 -15.25
CA GLY A 411 -5.26 -16.19 -14.37
C GLY A 411 -4.06 -15.31 -14.71
N GLN A 412 -3.25 -15.68 -15.71
CA GLN A 412 -2.09 -14.92 -16.14
C GLN A 412 -2.52 -13.60 -16.74
N ALA A 413 -1.82 -12.54 -16.38
CA ALA A 413 -2.19 -11.22 -16.85
C ALA A 413 -1.75 -11.01 -18.31
N TYR A 414 -2.57 -10.32 -19.10
CA TYR A 414 -2.22 -9.97 -20.49
C TYR A 414 -1.35 -8.72 -20.50
N ASP A 415 -0.27 -8.74 -21.29
CA ASP A 415 0.68 -7.65 -21.49
C ASP A 415 0.77 -7.23 -22.97
N PHE A 416 -0.32 -7.41 -23.72
CA PHE A 416 -0.39 -7.15 -25.16
C PHE A 416 -1.17 -5.89 -25.47
N THR A 417 -0.90 -5.31 -26.64
CA THR A 417 -1.82 -4.35 -27.25
C THR A 417 -2.89 -5.09 -28.07
N ILE A 418 -3.97 -4.40 -28.43
CA ILE A 418 -5.05 -4.99 -29.25
C ILE A 418 -4.47 -5.46 -30.60
N GLY A 419 -3.66 -4.62 -31.25
CA GLY A 419 -3.02 -4.95 -32.53
C GLY A 419 -2.04 -6.12 -32.43
N GLU A 420 -1.23 -6.18 -31.37
CA GLU A 420 -0.29 -7.28 -31.12
C GLU A 420 -1.03 -8.62 -30.96
N ALA A 421 -2.06 -8.67 -30.11
CA ALA A 421 -2.80 -9.89 -29.82
C ALA A 421 -3.48 -10.49 -31.07
N VAL A 422 -4.02 -9.65 -31.95
CA VAL A 422 -4.66 -10.09 -33.20
C VAL A 422 -3.61 -10.57 -34.21
N ARG A 423 -2.46 -9.88 -34.33
CA ARG A 423 -1.37 -10.32 -35.22
C ARG A 423 -0.74 -11.62 -34.77
N ASP A 424 -0.57 -11.81 -33.46
CA ASP A 424 -0.04 -13.05 -32.92
C ASP A 424 -0.99 -14.23 -33.11
N ALA A 425 -2.31 -14.01 -33.01
CA ALA A 425 -3.31 -15.02 -33.40
C ALA A 425 -3.20 -15.38 -34.88
N LYS A 426 -3.10 -14.39 -35.77
CA LYS A 426 -2.89 -14.60 -37.21
C LYS A 426 -1.60 -15.38 -37.50
N GLY A 427 -0.54 -15.10 -36.76
CA GLY A 427 0.75 -15.78 -36.85
C GLY A 427 0.77 -17.17 -36.20
N ASN A 428 -0.35 -17.65 -35.63
CA ASN A 428 -0.43 -18.86 -34.82
C ASN A 428 0.60 -18.91 -33.65
N ARG A 429 0.95 -17.75 -33.10
CA ARG A 429 1.84 -17.63 -31.92
C ARG A 429 1.09 -17.80 -30.61
N VAL A 430 -0.19 -17.45 -30.61
CA VAL A 430 -1.10 -17.56 -29.48
C VAL A 430 -2.37 -18.28 -29.95
N CYS A 431 -2.97 -19.10 -29.08
CA CYS A 431 -4.21 -19.79 -29.43
C CYS A 431 -5.39 -18.80 -29.54
N PHE A 432 -6.32 -19.09 -30.45
CA PHE A 432 -7.47 -18.21 -30.70
C PHE A 432 -8.26 -17.92 -29.42
N HIS A 433 -8.55 -18.93 -28.60
CA HIS A 433 -9.27 -18.75 -27.33
C HIS A 433 -8.65 -17.68 -26.42
N LYS A 434 -7.32 -17.67 -26.29
CA LYS A 434 -6.59 -16.68 -25.47
C LYS A 434 -6.70 -15.27 -26.07
N THR A 435 -6.59 -15.14 -27.39
CA THR A 435 -6.83 -13.86 -28.06
C THR A 435 -8.28 -13.40 -27.93
N GLY A 436 -9.26 -14.29 -28.12
CA GLY A 436 -10.68 -13.96 -27.99
C GLY A 436 -11.05 -13.49 -26.59
N ASP A 437 -10.52 -14.16 -25.56
CA ASP A 437 -10.69 -13.77 -24.16
C ASP A 437 -10.09 -12.39 -23.87
N PHE A 438 -8.85 -12.13 -24.30
CA PHE A 438 -8.24 -10.81 -24.18
C PHE A 438 -9.05 -9.72 -24.90
N ILE A 439 -9.44 -9.93 -26.16
CA ILE A 439 -10.17 -8.94 -26.97
C ILE A 439 -11.54 -8.64 -26.34
N LYS A 440 -12.22 -9.65 -25.78
CA LYS A 440 -13.48 -9.47 -25.04
C LYS A 440 -13.30 -8.53 -23.84
N GLN A 441 -12.26 -8.75 -23.04
CA GLN A 441 -11.97 -7.93 -21.87
C GLN A 441 -11.51 -6.52 -22.26
N ALA A 442 -10.70 -6.38 -23.31
CA ALA A 442 -10.28 -5.10 -23.85
C ALA A 442 -11.48 -4.26 -24.35
N ALA A 443 -12.44 -4.88 -25.06
CA ALA A 443 -13.65 -4.21 -25.50
C ALA A 443 -14.50 -3.74 -24.32
N PHE A 444 -14.66 -4.59 -23.29
CA PHE A 444 -15.36 -4.23 -22.06
C PHE A 444 -14.70 -3.06 -21.33
N TYR A 445 -13.38 -3.08 -21.17
CA TYR A 445 -12.59 -1.99 -20.58
C TYR A 445 -12.80 -0.67 -21.35
N LEU A 446 -12.74 -0.71 -22.68
CA LEU A 446 -12.98 0.48 -23.52
C LEU A 446 -14.39 1.04 -23.35
N ARG A 447 -15.41 0.19 -23.21
CA ARG A 447 -16.79 0.66 -22.94
C ARG A 447 -16.91 1.37 -21.60
N GLN A 448 -16.23 0.87 -20.56
CA GLN A 448 -16.30 1.46 -19.23
C GLN A 448 -15.59 2.81 -19.14
N ASN A 449 -14.45 2.96 -19.80
CA ASN A 449 -13.66 4.19 -19.74
C ASN A 449 -14.16 5.29 -20.69
N ARG A 450 -15.15 4.99 -21.54
CA ARG A 450 -15.76 5.96 -22.44
C ARG A 450 -16.94 6.66 -21.76
N GLY A 451 -16.78 7.95 -21.50
CA GLY A 451 -17.86 8.81 -20.99
C GLY A 451 -17.77 9.16 -19.51
N VAL A 452 -16.75 8.68 -18.80
CA VAL A 452 -16.36 9.26 -17.51
C VAL A 452 -15.38 10.39 -17.81
N PRO A 453 -15.81 11.68 -17.80
CA PRO A 453 -14.84 12.77 -17.78
C PRO A 453 -13.88 12.52 -16.60
N PRO A 454 -12.56 12.80 -16.74
CA PRO A 454 -11.66 12.70 -15.60
C PRO A 454 -12.29 13.50 -14.46
N ASP A 455 -12.59 12.83 -13.34
CA ASP A 455 -13.17 13.50 -12.18
C ASP A 455 -12.22 14.65 -11.83
N PRO A 456 -12.66 15.93 -11.86
CA PRO A 456 -11.79 17.05 -11.49
C PRO A 456 -11.25 16.91 -10.05
N ASP A 457 -11.87 16.06 -9.23
CA ASP A 457 -11.43 15.70 -7.88
C ASP A 457 -10.48 14.49 -7.82
N GLY A 458 -10.01 13.96 -8.96
CA GLY A 458 -8.97 12.93 -9.00
C GLY A 458 -9.40 11.55 -8.47
N LYS A 459 -10.70 11.27 -8.35
CA LYS A 459 -11.17 9.90 -8.08
C LYS A 459 -11.04 9.07 -9.35
N CYS A 460 -9.88 8.45 -9.51
CA CYS A 460 -9.69 7.31 -10.40
C CYS A 460 -10.79 6.28 -10.11
N VAL A 461 -11.78 6.19 -11.01
CA VAL A 461 -12.64 5.02 -11.12
C VAL A 461 -11.86 4.02 -11.95
N VAL A 462 -11.12 3.14 -11.29
CA VAL A 462 -10.48 1.99 -11.94
C VAL A 462 -11.01 0.75 -11.26
N MET A 463 -11.57 -0.15 -12.07
CA MET A 463 -12.01 -1.50 -11.70
C MET A 463 -10.84 -2.47 -11.63
#